data_AF-A0A6N7WC36-F1
#
_entry.id   AF-A0A6N7WC36-F1
#
_cell.length_a   1.000
_cell.length_b   1.000
_cell.length_c   1.000
_cell.angle_alpha   90.00
_cell.angle_beta   90.00
_cell.angle_gamma   90.00
#
_symmetry.space_group_name_H-M   'P 1'
#
loop_
_entity.id
_entity.type
_entity.pdbx_description
1 polymer ?
#
loop_
_entity_poly.entity_id
_entity_poly.type
_entity_poly.pdbx_seq_one_letter_code
_entity_poly.pdbx_strand_id
1 'polypeptide(L)'
;MKEKTGKQGIDKMTEFLKEADGESRTVLAVQIENEMGYANTDMDYSAETRRDYEKPVPGALAGVELPDSGRELIGEGKEASAWKRQFGRHAHEAFSAWYHARYIDEVASAGKAAYALPCFTNVMVGEQGYEEPGLCYNAGAAVGRVLDIWKAGAPHLDFIGPDIYNQNRREYTRICRTYAREDNPLFIPESPIRGAANAMNALLAAADYGAAGICCFGAESALDEEGNLLEECQDMALTMRILSAMSPLLIRYRNTGCVHAFAEDEFETSHYLKLPEYHVTAKYLRSVAMYTGYTTETHSEAGKKKLQVRGRALLVQTGPNVFGLIPIRGCPQNKALFPRGFD
;
A
#
# COMPACT_ATOMS: atom_id res chain seq x y z
N MET A 1 9.82 5.87 -32.32
CA MET A 1 10.25 7.26 -32.01
C MET A 1 10.00 7.65 -30.56
N LYS A 2 8.87 7.29 -29.92
CA LYS A 2 8.58 7.62 -28.51
C LYS A 2 9.46 6.88 -27.47
N GLU A 3 9.92 5.67 -27.77
CA GLU A 3 10.86 4.91 -26.89
C GLU A 3 12.19 5.63 -26.64
N LYS A 4 12.68 6.44 -27.61
CA LYS A 4 13.91 7.22 -27.44
C LYS A 4 13.69 8.46 -26.57
N THR A 5 12.49 9.01 -26.50
CA THR A 5 12.22 10.26 -25.77
C THR A 5 12.04 10.05 -24.27
N GLY A 6 11.44 8.94 -23.83
CA GLY A 6 11.29 8.64 -22.39
C GLY A 6 12.64 8.43 -21.71
N LYS A 7 13.51 7.60 -22.32
CA LYS A 7 14.88 7.34 -21.85
C LYS A 7 15.72 8.62 -21.80
N GLN A 8 15.69 9.41 -22.87
CA GLN A 8 16.41 10.69 -22.90
C GLN A 8 15.90 11.70 -21.86
N GLY A 9 14.63 11.61 -21.49
CA GLY A 9 14.04 12.43 -20.43
C GLY A 9 14.56 12.06 -19.04
N ILE A 10 14.46 10.77 -18.68
CA ILE A 10 14.86 10.31 -17.34
C ILE A 10 16.37 10.46 -17.10
N ASP A 11 17.19 10.19 -18.12
CA ASP A 11 18.65 10.30 -18.02
C ASP A 11 19.06 11.74 -17.70
N LYS A 12 18.55 12.70 -18.48
CA LYS A 12 18.84 14.12 -18.26
C LYS A 12 18.34 14.63 -16.91
N MET A 13 17.16 14.19 -16.49
CA MET A 13 16.61 14.55 -15.18
C MET A 13 17.50 14.03 -14.05
N THR A 14 17.91 12.77 -14.12
CA THR A 14 18.73 12.13 -13.09
C THR A 14 20.18 12.64 -13.08
N GLU A 15 20.75 12.99 -14.24
CA GLU A 15 22.02 13.71 -14.36
C GLU A 15 21.95 15.08 -13.66
N PHE A 16 20.89 15.85 -13.91
CA PHE A 16 20.67 17.13 -13.25
C PHE A 16 20.57 16.96 -11.72
N LEU A 17 19.80 15.97 -11.25
CA LEU A 17 19.69 15.69 -9.81
C LEU A 17 21.04 15.32 -9.18
N LYS A 18 21.90 14.60 -9.90
CA LYS A 18 23.25 14.27 -9.42
C LYS A 18 24.11 15.51 -9.24
N GLU A 19 24.05 16.45 -10.18
CA GLU A 19 24.79 17.70 -10.13
C GLU A 19 24.25 18.62 -9.03
N ALA A 20 22.93 18.77 -8.94
CA ALA A 20 22.28 19.72 -8.04
C ALA A 20 22.12 19.21 -6.59
N ASP A 21 21.97 17.89 -6.40
CA ASP A 21 21.56 17.28 -5.12
C ASP A 21 22.39 16.03 -4.75
N GLY A 22 23.51 15.78 -5.44
CA GLY A 22 24.37 14.62 -5.19
C GLY A 22 25.02 14.57 -3.80
N GLU A 23 25.30 15.74 -3.21
CA GLU A 23 25.85 15.87 -1.86
C GLU A 23 24.76 15.81 -0.78
N SER A 24 23.68 16.56 -0.97
CA SER A 24 22.61 16.72 0.04
C SER A 24 21.63 15.54 0.07
N ARG A 25 21.40 14.86 -1.06
CA ARG A 25 20.45 13.76 -1.22
C ARG A 25 19.07 14.08 -0.66
N THR A 26 18.55 15.24 -1.03
CA THR A 26 17.19 15.67 -0.71
C THR A 26 16.16 14.79 -1.41
N VAL A 27 16.41 14.44 -2.69
CA VAL A 27 15.60 13.48 -3.44
C VAL A 27 16.03 12.06 -3.06
N LEU A 28 15.12 11.32 -2.43
CA LEU A 28 15.40 9.98 -1.90
C LEU A 28 15.02 8.84 -2.85
N ALA A 29 14.10 9.08 -3.78
CA ALA A 29 13.63 8.12 -4.76
C ALA A 29 12.96 8.86 -5.93
N VAL A 30 12.83 8.17 -7.06
CA VAL A 30 12.13 8.65 -8.26
C VAL A 30 11.01 7.67 -8.62
N GLN A 31 9.80 8.19 -8.78
CA GLN A 31 8.72 7.43 -9.39
C GLN A 31 8.86 7.47 -10.92
N ILE A 32 8.84 6.31 -11.56
CA ILE A 32 8.90 6.13 -13.00
C ILE A 32 7.48 5.97 -13.51
N GLU A 33 7.05 6.95 -14.31
CA GLU A 33 5.69 7.10 -14.82
C GLU A 33 4.62 7.21 -13.70
N ASN A 34 3.34 7.26 -14.06
CA ASN A 34 2.23 7.29 -13.11
C ASN A 34 1.06 6.42 -13.58
N GLU A 35 0.64 5.46 -12.75
CA GLU A 35 -0.54 4.59 -12.95
C GLU A 35 -0.65 3.97 -14.37
N MET A 36 0.46 3.43 -14.87
CA MET A 36 0.58 2.83 -16.20
C MET A 36 -0.48 1.75 -16.46
N GLY A 37 -1.04 1.74 -17.68
CA GLY A 37 -1.80 0.61 -18.22
C GLY A 37 -2.90 1.05 -19.20
N TYR A 38 -3.73 0.11 -19.64
CA TYR A 38 -4.80 0.39 -20.59
C TYR A 38 -6.16 0.57 -19.92
N ALA A 39 -6.80 1.70 -20.15
CA ALA A 39 -8.20 1.91 -19.79
C ALA A 39 -9.12 1.49 -20.96
N ASN A 40 -10.26 0.87 -20.62
CA ASN A 40 -11.32 0.42 -21.54
C ASN A 40 -10.89 -0.65 -22.56
N THR A 41 -9.74 -1.29 -22.36
CA THR A 41 -9.28 -2.43 -23.16
C THR A 41 -8.30 -3.27 -22.34
N ASP A 42 -8.17 -4.54 -22.68
CA ASP A 42 -7.31 -5.53 -21.99
C ASP A 42 -5.89 -5.63 -22.60
N MET A 43 -5.72 -5.19 -23.85
CA MET A 43 -4.43 -5.07 -24.52
C MET A 43 -4.52 -4.13 -25.74
N ASP A 44 -3.36 -3.77 -26.31
CA ASP A 44 -3.33 -3.18 -27.66
C ASP A 44 -3.62 -4.25 -28.74
N TYR A 45 -4.59 -3.98 -29.59
CA TYR A 45 -5.01 -4.88 -30.68
C TYR A 45 -4.43 -4.53 -32.05
N SER A 46 -3.40 -3.67 -32.10
CA SER A 46 -2.68 -3.36 -33.34
C SER A 46 -2.09 -4.62 -33.99
N ALA A 47 -1.85 -4.54 -35.30
CA ALA A 47 -1.25 -5.66 -36.04
C ALA A 47 0.17 -6.01 -35.55
N GLU A 48 0.89 -5.03 -34.99
CA GLU A 48 2.21 -5.24 -34.37
C GLU A 48 2.07 -6.05 -33.09
N THR A 49 1.23 -5.60 -32.17
CA THR A 49 1.01 -6.27 -30.88
C THR A 49 0.43 -7.66 -31.04
N ARG A 50 -0.48 -7.88 -32.00
CA ARG A 50 -0.98 -9.24 -32.31
C ARG A 50 0.13 -10.18 -32.79
N ARG A 51 1.09 -9.71 -33.60
CA ARG A 51 2.23 -10.54 -34.00
C ARG A 51 3.11 -10.92 -32.81
N ASP A 52 3.26 -10.03 -31.85
CA ASP A 52 4.03 -10.29 -30.63
C ASP A 52 3.28 -11.22 -29.66
N TYR A 53 1.95 -11.14 -29.60
CA TYR A 53 1.11 -12.02 -28.81
C TYR A 53 1.14 -13.49 -29.28
N GLU A 54 1.41 -13.73 -30.57
CA GLU A 54 1.59 -15.09 -31.09
C GLU A 54 2.97 -15.70 -30.79
N LYS A 55 3.92 -14.91 -30.27
CA LYS A 55 5.24 -15.41 -29.87
C LYS A 55 5.16 -16.26 -28.59
N PRO A 56 6.14 -17.15 -28.34
CA PRO A 56 6.24 -17.86 -27.08
C PRO A 56 6.29 -16.93 -25.87
N VAL A 57 5.77 -17.38 -24.72
CA VAL A 57 5.92 -16.64 -23.46
C VAL A 57 7.42 -16.58 -23.10
N PRO A 58 7.95 -15.41 -22.70
CA PRO A 58 9.33 -15.27 -22.26
C PRO A 58 9.71 -16.26 -21.15
N GLY A 59 10.89 -16.85 -21.24
CA GLY A 59 11.36 -17.84 -20.26
C GLY A 59 11.45 -17.31 -18.82
N ALA A 60 11.61 -15.99 -18.64
CA ALA A 60 11.56 -15.32 -17.35
C ALA A 60 10.21 -15.53 -16.61
N LEU A 61 9.14 -15.85 -17.34
CA LEU A 61 7.82 -16.07 -16.78
C LEU A 61 7.48 -17.56 -16.60
N ALA A 62 8.39 -18.49 -16.88
CA ALA A 62 8.07 -19.93 -16.92
C ALA A 62 7.47 -20.49 -15.61
N GLY A 63 7.76 -19.88 -14.46
CA GLY A 63 7.20 -20.26 -13.15
C GLY A 63 6.06 -19.38 -12.64
N VAL A 64 5.61 -18.38 -13.42
CA VAL A 64 4.56 -17.46 -12.98
C VAL A 64 3.18 -18.08 -13.23
N GLU A 65 2.37 -18.10 -12.18
CA GLU A 65 0.98 -18.55 -12.22
C GLU A 65 0.06 -17.43 -11.78
N LEU A 66 -1.08 -17.29 -12.46
CA LEU A 66 -2.09 -16.29 -12.12
C LEU A 66 -3.30 -16.99 -11.48
N PRO A 67 -3.77 -16.51 -10.31
CA PRO A 67 -4.92 -17.09 -9.63
C PRO A 67 -6.16 -16.98 -10.50
N ASP A 68 -7.02 -17.99 -10.39
CA ASP A 68 -8.26 -18.13 -11.14
C ASP A 68 -8.11 -18.03 -12.67
N SER A 69 -6.91 -18.31 -13.22
CA SER A 69 -6.67 -18.23 -14.66
C SER A 69 -7.55 -19.15 -15.51
N GLY A 70 -8.02 -20.27 -14.96
CA GLY A 70 -8.81 -21.24 -15.72
C GLY A 70 -8.01 -21.90 -16.84
N ARG A 71 -6.67 -21.88 -16.77
CA ARG A 71 -5.80 -22.44 -17.82
C ARG A 71 -5.99 -23.95 -17.98
N GLU A 72 -6.35 -24.64 -16.90
CA GLU A 72 -6.70 -26.06 -16.86
C GLU A 72 -7.94 -26.41 -17.68
N LEU A 73 -8.78 -25.42 -18.01
CA LEU A 73 -9.95 -25.59 -18.88
C LEU A 73 -9.58 -25.60 -20.37
N ILE A 74 -8.33 -25.25 -20.71
CA ILE A 74 -7.81 -25.28 -22.06
C ILE A 74 -7.41 -26.72 -22.39
N GLY A 75 -8.34 -27.46 -22.98
CA GLY A 75 -8.12 -28.85 -23.36
C GLY A 75 -6.90 -29.05 -24.26
N GLU A 76 -6.23 -30.18 -24.09
CA GLU A 76 -5.12 -30.61 -24.93
C GLU A 76 -5.52 -30.62 -26.42
N GLY A 77 -4.63 -30.13 -27.29
CA GLY A 77 -4.88 -30.05 -28.73
C GLY A 77 -5.82 -28.93 -29.19
N LYS A 78 -6.43 -28.14 -28.29
CA LYS A 78 -7.14 -26.92 -28.71
C LYS A 78 -6.15 -25.85 -29.16
N GLU A 79 -6.46 -25.17 -30.27
CA GLU A 79 -5.72 -23.99 -30.74
C GLU A 79 -5.81 -22.87 -29.70
N ALA A 80 -4.66 -22.43 -29.21
CA ALA A 80 -4.52 -21.39 -28.20
C ALA A 80 -3.08 -20.83 -28.26
N SER A 81 -2.93 -19.51 -28.16
CA SER A 81 -1.62 -18.86 -28.09
C SER A 81 -0.83 -19.35 -26.86
N ALA A 82 0.50 -19.20 -26.90
CA ALA A 82 1.34 -19.57 -25.77
C ALA A 82 0.92 -18.84 -24.47
N TRP A 83 0.59 -17.55 -24.58
CA TRP A 83 0.06 -16.74 -23.48
C TRP A 83 -1.25 -17.29 -22.94
N LYS A 84 -2.19 -17.65 -23.82
CA LYS A 84 -3.47 -18.25 -23.43
C LYS A 84 -3.26 -19.56 -22.69
N ARG A 85 -2.37 -20.43 -23.16
CA ARG A 85 -2.05 -21.71 -22.50
C ARG A 85 -1.47 -21.51 -21.10
N GLN A 86 -0.62 -20.52 -20.92
CA GLN A 86 0.03 -20.28 -19.63
C GLN A 86 -0.86 -19.55 -18.62
N PHE A 87 -1.58 -18.53 -19.07
CA PHE A 87 -2.27 -17.56 -18.21
C PHE A 87 -3.81 -17.58 -18.34
N GLY A 88 -4.35 -18.46 -19.17
CA GLY A 88 -5.78 -18.70 -19.28
C GLY A 88 -6.56 -17.44 -19.65
N ARG A 89 -7.61 -17.12 -18.90
CA ARG A 89 -8.43 -15.92 -19.12
C ARG A 89 -7.67 -14.61 -18.94
N HIS A 90 -6.57 -14.60 -18.19
CA HIS A 90 -5.76 -13.41 -17.92
C HIS A 90 -4.62 -13.17 -18.92
N ALA A 91 -4.59 -13.91 -20.04
CA ALA A 91 -3.47 -13.87 -20.97
C ALA A 91 -3.19 -12.51 -21.62
N HIS A 92 -4.22 -11.73 -21.94
CA HIS A 92 -4.04 -10.38 -22.51
C HIS A 92 -3.45 -9.42 -21.47
N GLU A 93 -3.97 -9.44 -20.24
CA GLU A 93 -3.44 -8.66 -19.14
C GLU A 93 -1.99 -9.04 -18.81
N ALA A 94 -1.69 -10.34 -18.75
CA ALA A 94 -0.34 -10.87 -18.51
C ALA A 94 0.66 -10.42 -19.59
N PHE A 95 0.22 -10.47 -20.85
CA PHE A 95 1.00 -9.97 -21.99
C PHE A 95 1.27 -8.47 -21.85
N SER A 96 0.24 -7.67 -21.62
CA SER A 96 0.37 -6.22 -21.45
C SER A 96 1.29 -5.88 -20.26
N ALA A 97 1.12 -6.57 -19.12
CA ALA A 97 1.94 -6.40 -17.93
C ALA A 97 3.42 -6.67 -18.19
N TRP A 98 3.74 -7.73 -18.94
CA TRP A 98 5.12 -8.03 -19.30
C TRP A 98 5.78 -6.90 -20.08
N TYR A 99 5.12 -6.39 -21.14
CA TYR A 99 5.69 -5.34 -21.96
C TYR A 99 5.71 -3.97 -21.25
N HIS A 100 4.72 -3.66 -20.42
CA HIS A 100 4.77 -2.48 -19.55
C HIS A 100 5.95 -2.56 -18.56
N ALA A 101 6.13 -3.71 -17.90
CA ALA A 101 7.26 -3.92 -16.98
C ALA A 101 8.60 -3.77 -17.71
N ARG A 102 8.75 -4.37 -18.90
CA ARG A 102 9.95 -4.22 -19.74
C ARG A 102 10.23 -2.77 -20.12
N TYR A 103 9.21 -2.00 -20.49
CA TYR A 103 9.37 -0.58 -20.79
C TYR A 103 9.83 0.21 -19.56
N ILE A 104 9.15 0.03 -18.42
CA ILE A 104 9.50 0.71 -17.17
C ILE A 104 10.91 0.32 -16.71
N ASP A 105 11.31 -0.94 -16.85
CA ASP A 105 12.65 -1.42 -16.54
C ASP A 105 13.73 -0.68 -17.33
N GLU A 106 13.48 -0.46 -18.62
CA GLU A 106 14.43 0.24 -19.47
C GLU A 106 14.57 1.71 -19.09
N VAL A 107 13.48 2.36 -18.65
CA VAL A 107 13.52 3.73 -18.11
C VAL A 107 14.24 3.77 -16.76
N ALA A 108 13.95 2.82 -15.87
CA ALA A 108 14.59 2.72 -14.56
C ALA A 108 16.10 2.44 -14.68
N SER A 109 16.48 1.52 -15.57
CA SER A 109 17.88 1.18 -15.86
C SER A 109 18.66 2.39 -16.38
N ALA A 110 18.06 3.15 -17.30
CA ALA A 110 18.69 4.35 -17.87
C ALA A 110 18.92 5.43 -16.78
N GLY A 111 17.89 5.77 -16.00
CA GLY A 111 18.01 6.73 -14.91
C GLY A 111 19.03 6.32 -13.84
N LYS A 112 19.04 5.03 -13.44
CA LYS A 112 20.02 4.50 -12.47
C LYS A 112 21.45 4.53 -12.99
N ALA A 113 21.67 4.42 -14.30
CA ALA A 113 23.00 4.51 -14.89
C ALA A 113 23.61 5.93 -14.74
N ALA A 114 22.78 6.97 -14.85
CA ALA A 114 23.19 8.35 -14.62
C ALA A 114 23.41 8.65 -13.13
N TYR A 115 22.39 8.36 -12.31
CA TYR A 115 22.42 8.52 -10.86
C TYR A 115 21.61 7.42 -10.17
N ALA A 116 22.29 6.58 -9.39
CA ALA A 116 21.71 5.39 -8.75
C ALA A 116 20.80 5.72 -7.55
N LEU A 117 19.76 6.52 -7.78
CA LEU A 117 18.64 6.70 -6.85
C LEU A 117 17.72 5.47 -6.87
N PRO A 118 17.03 5.18 -5.76
CA PRO A 118 15.91 4.24 -5.77
C PRO A 118 14.86 4.67 -6.80
N CYS A 119 14.37 3.72 -7.60
CA CYS A 119 13.31 3.90 -8.57
C CYS A 119 12.14 2.98 -8.24
N PHE A 120 10.92 3.50 -8.35
CA PHE A 120 9.70 2.72 -8.18
C PHE A 120 8.66 3.13 -9.21
N THR A 121 7.60 2.36 -9.35
CA THR A 121 6.39 2.80 -10.07
C THR A 121 5.19 2.61 -9.17
N ASN A 122 4.16 3.45 -9.33
CA ASN A 122 2.90 3.31 -8.61
C ASN A 122 1.86 2.55 -9.43
N VAL A 123 0.78 2.17 -8.77
CA VAL A 123 -0.32 1.46 -9.41
C VAL A 123 -1.65 1.81 -8.79
N MET A 124 -2.59 2.19 -9.66
CA MET A 124 -4.02 2.11 -9.36
C MET A 124 -4.38 0.65 -9.11
N VAL A 125 -4.61 0.31 -7.84
CA VAL A 125 -4.78 -1.08 -7.38
C VAL A 125 -5.94 -1.80 -8.06
N GLY A 126 -5.81 -3.12 -8.21
CA GLY A 126 -6.79 -3.94 -8.95
C GLY A 126 -8.06 -4.25 -8.16
N GLU A 127 -8.02 -4.04 -6.85
CA GLU A 127 -9.09 -4.24 -5.87
C GLU A 127 -10.22 -3.21 -6.01
N GLN A 128 -10.82 -3.16 -7.19
CA GLN A 128 -11.89 -2.26 -7.59
C GLN A 128 -13.00 -3.06 -8.29
N GLY A 129 -14.26 -2.71 -8.03
CA GLY A 129 -15.42 -3.30 -8.70
C GLY A 129 -15.43 -4.83 -8.63
N TYR A 130 -15.36 -5.48 -9.79
CA TYR A 130 -15.29 -6.94 -9.95
C TYR A 130 -13.94 -7.42 -10.50
N GLU A 131 -12.89 -6.58 -10.36
CA GLU A 131 -11.47 -6.89 -10.60
C GLU A 131 -11.14 -7.32 -12.05
N GLU A 132 -11.87 -6.78 -13.02
CA GLU A 132 -11.66 -7.06 -14.44
C GLU A 132 -10.69 -6.03 -15.08
N PRO A 133 -9.61 -6.49 -15.74
CA PRO A 133 -8.64 -5.60 -16.38
C PRO A 133 -9.28 -4.79 -17.51
N GLY A 134 -8.92 -3.52 -17.61
CA GLY A 134 -9.44 -2.58 -18.59
C GLY A 134 -10.81 -2.00 -18.24
N LEU A 135 -11.60 -2.65 -17.38
CA LEU A 135 -12.93 -2.18 -16.98
C LEU A 135 -12.95 -1.62 -15.55
N CYS A 136 -12.35 -2.34 -14.60
CA CYS A 136 -12.27 -1.93 -13.20
C CYS A 136 -10.95 -1.22 -12.87
N TYR A 137 -9.89 -1.56 -13.59
CA TYR A 137 -8.57 -0.94 -13.47
C TYR A 137 -7.81 -0.96 -14.80
N ASN A 138 -6.66 -0.29 -14.84
CA ASN A 138 -5.83 -0.22 -16.04
C ASN A 138 -5.21 -1.61 -16.35
N ALA A 139 -5.58 -2.21 -17.49
CA ALA A 139 -5.06 -3.52 -17.86
C ALA A 139 -3.54 -3.49 -18.05
N GLY A 140 -2.87 -4.51 -17.53
CA GLY A 140 -1.40 -4.61 -17.56
C GLY A 140 -0.70 -3.66 -16.60
N ALA A 141 -1.40 -2.92 -15.74
CA ALA A 141 -0.80 -2.20 -14.62
C ALA A 141 -0.15 -3.17 -13.62
N ALA A 142 0.66 -2.66 -12.69
CA ALA A 142 1.37 -3.47 -11.69
C ALA A 142 0.48 -3.99 -10.55
N VAL A 143 -0.76 -4.39 -10.88
CA VAL A 143 -1.76 -4.84 -9.92
C VAL A 143 -1.36 -6.17 -9.28
N GLY A 144 -1.96 -6.47 -8.13
CA GLY A 144 -1.64 -7.65 -7.35
C GLY A 144 -1.65 -8.97 -8.12
N ARG A 145 -2.61 -9.13 -9.06
CA ARG A 145 -2.75 -10.35 -9.88
C ARG A 145 -1.49 -10.64 -10.70
N VAL A 146 -0.88 -9.62 -11.30
CA VAL A 146 0.26 -9.73 -12.23
C VAL A 146 1.57 -9.21 -11.61
N LEU A 147 1.62 -9.03 -10.28
CA LEU A 147 2.77 -8.48 -9.59
C LEU A 147 4.05 -9.29 -9.83
N ASP A 148 3.95 -10.63 -9.91
CA ASP A 148 5.09 -11.50 -10.22
C ASP A 148 5.63 -11.31 -11.65
N ILE A 149 4.76 -10.97 -12.61
CA ILE A 149 5.18 -10.63 -13.98
C ILE A 149 5.98 -9.32 -13.95
N TRP A 150 5.51 -8.32 -13.19
CA TRP A 150 6.21 -7.05 -13.04
C TRP A 150 7.57 -7.21 -12.33
N LYS A 151 7.62 -8.02 -11.28
CA LYS A 151 8.88 -8.34 -10.58
C LYS A 151 9.89 -9.05 -11.50
N ALA A 152 9.43 -9.93 -12.38
CA ALA A 152 10.29 -10.59 -13.36
C ALA A 152 10.70 -9.65 -14.53
N GLY A 153 9.81 -8.76 -14.97
CA GLY A 153 10.02 -7.89 -16.13
C GLY A 153 10.81 -6.62 -15.85
N ALA A 154 10.78 -6.14 -14.59
CA ALA A 154 11.39 -4.88 -14.15
C ALA A 154 12.38 -5.01 -12.98
N PRO A 155 13.48 -5.77 -13.13
CA PRO A 155 14.47 -5.97 -12.07
C PRO A 155 15.20 -4.69 -11.63
N HIS A 156 15.15 -3.60 -12.41
CA HIS A 156 15.76 -2.32 -12.01
C HIS A 156 14.82 -1.43 -11.18
N LEU A 157 13.56 -1.82 -10.95
CA LEU A 157 12.73 -1.17 -9.92
C LEU A 157 13.07 -1.73 -8.54
N ASP A 158 13.27 -0.83 -7.57
CA ASP A 158 13.49 -1.23 -6.18
C ASP A 158 12.18 -1.70 -5.52
N PHE A 159 11.04 -1.12 -5.91
CA PHE A 159 9.73 -1.53 -5.42
C PHE A 159 8.59 -1.05 -6.34
N ILE A 160 7.39 -1.57 -6.06
CA ILE A 160 6.13 -1.19 -6.69
C ILE A 160 5.20 -0.74 -5.57
N GLY A 161 4.68 0.48 -5.68
CA GLY A 161 3.88 1.12 -4.64
C GLY A 161 2.39 1.13 -4.98
N PRO A 162 1.50 0.54 -4.16
CA PRO A 162 0.06 0.62 -4.41
C PRO A 162 -0.52 1.98 -4.01
N ASP A 163 -1.31 2.57 -4.91
CA ASP A 163 -2.17 3.72 -4.60
C ASP A 163 -3.45 3.23 -3.94
N ILE A 164 -3.63 3.51 -2.65
CA ILE A 164 -4.71 2.90 -1.86
C ILE A 164 -5.74 3.93 -1.42
N TYR A 165 -6.82 4.04 -2.19
CA TYR A 165 -7.99 4.85 -1.87
C TYR A 165 -9.15 4.06 -1.24
N ASN A 166 -9.01 2.74 -1.11
CA ASN A 166 -10.04 1.86 -0.56
C ASN A 166 -10.28 2.12 0.94
N GLN A 167 -11.47 2.59 1.29
CA GLN A 167 -11.88 2.76 2.68
C GLN A 167 -12.17 1.42 3.37
N ASN A 168 -12.61 0.43 2.59
CA ASN A 168 -12.97 -0.89 3.09
C ASN A 168 -11.74 -1.62 3.65
N ARG A 169 -11.77 -1.97 4.95
CA ARG A 169 -10.63 -2.62 5.63
C ARG A 169 -10.24 -3.96 4.99
N ARG A 170 -11.20 -4.74 4.50
CA ARG A 170 -10.92 -6.04 3.88
C ARG A 170 -10.08 -5.88 2.61
N GLU A 171 -10.46 -4.94 1.75
CA GLU A 171 -9.70 -4.61 0.54
C GLU A 171 -8.35 -3.98 0.90
N TYR A 172 -8.35 -2.97 1.76
CA TYR A 172 -7.13 -2.27 2.18
C TYR A 172 -6.07 -3.23 2.72
N THR A 173 -6.46 -4.14 3.62
CA THR A 173 -5.52 -5.11 4.20
C THR A 173 -5.13 -6.22 3.23
N ARG A 174 -5.99 -6.56 2.26
CA ARG A 174 -5.58 -7.47 1.17
C ARG A 174 -4.49 -6.82 0.33
N ILE A 175 -4.69 -5.57 -0.09
CA ILE A 175 -3.68 -4.81 -0.84
C ILE A 175 -2.38 -4.74 -0.05
N CYS A 176 -2.42 -4.35 1.22
CA CYS A 176 -1.20 -4.29 2.05
C CYS A 176 -0.45 -5.62 2.09
N ARG A 177 -1.14 -6.76 2.23
CA ARG A 177 -0.51 -8.10 2.19
C ARG A 177 0.09 -8.43 0.84
N THR A 178 -0.60 -8.08 -0.24
CA THR A 178 -0.14 -8.35 -1.60
C THR A 178 1.17 -7.64 -1.91
N TYR A 179 1.32 -6.38 -1.47
CA TYR A 179 2.51 -5.57 -1.75
C TYR A 179 3.57 -5.58 -0.64
N ALA A 180 3.27 -6.06 0.56
CA ALA A 180 4.26 -6.28 1.62
C ALA A 180 4.94 -7.64 1.44
N ARG A 181 6.01 -7.68 0.64
CA ARG A 181 6.77 -8.90 0.31
C ARG A 181 8.24 -8.75 0.66
N GLU A 182 8.96 -9.85 0.75
CA GLU A 182 10.42 -9.84 0.95
C GLU A 182 11.14 -9.10 -0.19
N ASP A 183 10.64 -9.25 -1.43
CA ASP A 183 11.12 -8.60 -2.64
C ASP A 183 10.41 -7.25 -2.93
N ASN A 184 9.52 -6.78 -2.06
CA ASN A 184 8.79 -5.52 -2.23
C ASN A 184 8.49 -4.85 -0.87
N PRO A 185 9.24 -3.82 -0.46
CA PRO A 185 8.83 -3.01 0.68
C PRO A 185 7.47 -2.35 0.38
N LEU A 186 6.54 -2.42 1.35
CA LEU A 186 5.26 -1.74 1.23
C LEU A 186 5.47 -0.23 1.33
N PHE A 187 5.38 0.48 0.21
CA PHE A 187 5.36 1.94 0.16
C PHE A 187 4.04 2.36 -0.50
N ILE A 188 3.26 3.22 0.16
CA ILE A 188 1.95 3.69 -0.32
C ILE A 188 2.14 5.13 -0.86
N PRO A 189 2.42 5.30 -2.16
CA PRO A 189 2.68 6.62 -2.76
C PRO A 189 1.45 7.52 -2.77
N GLU A 190 0.25 6.95 -2.81
CA GLU A 190 -0.98 7.72 -2.69
C GLU A 190 -2.00 7.11 -1.72
N SER A 191 -2.60 7.99 -0.94
CA SER A 191 -3.63 7.70 0.05
C SER A 191 -4.56 8.92 0.20
N PRO A 192 -5.84 8.74 0.58
CA PRO A 192 -6.75 9.85 0.84
C PRO A 192 -6.25 10.78 1.95
N ILE A 193 -6.51 12.08 1.83
CA ILE A 193 -6.22 13.08 2.90
C ILE A 193 -7.32 13.18 3.96
N ARG A 194 -8.46 12.49 3.78
CA ARG A 194 -9.66 12.66 4.60
C ARG A 194 -10.32 11.35 4.99
N GLY A 195 -11.16 11.40 6.02
CA GLY A 195 -12.04 10.31 6.43
C GLY A 195 -11.45 9.36 7.50
N ALA A 196 -12.29 8.99 8.46
CA ALA A 196 -11.90 8.16 9.60
C ALA A 196 -11.40 6.76 9.21
N ALA A 197 -12.00 6.14 8.18
CA ALA A 197 -11.61 4.82 7.68
C ALA A 197 -10.16 4.84 7.15
N ASN A 198 -9.82 5.81 6.31
CA ASN A 198 -8.48 5.95 5.74
C ASN A 198 -7.44 6.23 6.81
N ALA A 199 -7.79 7.06 7.78
CA ALA A 199 -6.91 7.36 8.90
C ALA A 199 -6.65 6.13 9.81
N MET A 200 -7.63 5.26 10.00
CA MET A 200 -7.42 3.97 10.69
C MET A 200 -6.57 3.01 9.84
N ASN A 201 -6.83 2.96 8.54
CA ASN A 201 -6.13 2.09 7.60
C ASN A 201 -4.63 2.46 7.47
N ALA A 202 -4.28 3.75 7.44
CA ALA A 202 -2.88 4.19 7.44
C ALA A 202 -2.12 3.74 8.71
N LEU A 203 -2.80 3.70 9.86
CA LEU A 203 -2.23 3.16 11.09
C LEU A 203 -1.96 1.66 10.98
N LEU A 204 -2.91 0.90 10.43
CA LEU A 204 -2.77 -0.54 10.17
C LEU A 204 -1.61 -0.82 9.19
N ALA A 205 -1.52 -0.07 8.08
CA ALA A 205 -0.44 -0.19 7.11
C ALA A 205 0.94 -0.04 7.77
N ALA A 206 1.12 1.02 8.57
CA ALA A 206 2.40 1.28 9.24
C ALA A 206 2.74 0.22 10.31
N ALA A 207 1.74 -0.23 11.07
CA ALA A 207 1.97 -1.09 12.23
C ALA A 207 2.01 -2.58 11.87
N ASP A 208 0.94 -3.07 11.25
CA ASP A 208 0.70 -4.51 11.07
C ASP A 208 1.27 -5.03 9.75
N TYR A 209 1.45 -4.16 8.76
CA TYR A 209 2.01 -4.49 7.45
C TYR A 209 3.39 -3.86 7.20
N GLY A 210 3.90 -3.12 8.18
CA GLY A 210 5.25 -2.55 8.15
C GLY A 210 5.50 -1.63 6.96
N ALA A 211 4.53 -0.78 6.60
CA ALA A 211 4.69 0.19 5.53
C ALA A 211 5.94 1.05 5.76
N ALA A 212 6.81 1.11 4.76
CA ALA A 212 8.03 1.91 4.73
C ALA A 212 7.73 3.40 4.49
N GLY A 213 6.59 3.73 3.88
CA GLY A 213 6.11 5.08 3.70
C GLY A 213 4.64 5.11 3.34
N ILE A 214 3.97 6.21 3.71
CA ILE A 214 2.57 6.48 3.42
C ILE A 214 2.47 7.96 3.05
N CYS A 215 2.01 8.23 1.84
CA CYS A 215 1.91 9.57 1.28
C CYS A 215 0.43 9.87 1.01
N CYS A 216 -0.04 11.05 1.41
CA CYS A 216 -1.41 11.47 1.12
C CYS A 216 -1.43 12.33 -0.14
N PHE A 217 -2.25 11.96 -1.13
CA PHE A 217 -2.37 12.69 -2.39
C PHE A 217 -3.13 14.01 -2.20
N GLY A 218 -2.59 15.10 -2.74
CA GLY A 218 -3.18 16.44 -2.65
C GLY A 218 -3.20 17.00 -1.23
N ALA A 219 -2.16 16.76 -0.43
CA ALA A 219 -2.07 17.18 0.97
C ALA A 219 -2.28 18.69 1.20
N GLU A 220 -1.96 19.52 0.21
CA GLU A 220 -2.24 20.96 0.19
C GLU A 220 -3.74 21.28 0.25
N SER A 221 -4.60 20.37 -0.23
CA SER A 221 -6.06 20.50 -0.18
C SER A 221 -6.65 20.13 1.19
N ALA A 222 -5.81 19.88 2.19
CA ALA A 222 -6.26 19.64 3.55
C ALA A 222 -6.55 20.94 4.32
N LEU A 223 -6.16 22.10 3.77
CA LEU A 223 -6.30 23.41 4.39
C LEU A 223 -7.35 24.26 3.65
N ASP A 224 -8.03 25.16 4.36
CA ASP A 224 -8.84 26.23 3.77
C ASP A 224 -7.98 27.41 3.27
N GLU A 225 -8.61 28.45 2.72
CA GLU A 225 -7.93 29.63 2.17
C GLU A 225 -7.13 30.41 3.23
N GLU A 226 -7.54 30.32 4.50
CA GLU A 226 -6.86 30.91 5.64
C GLU A 226 -5.76 30.01 6.23
N GLY A 227 -5.57 28.80 5.69
CA GLY A 227 -4.56 27.84 6.13
C GLY A 227 -4.97 26.99 7.34
N ASN A 228 -6.25 26.99 7.72
CA ASN A 228 -6.76 26.12 8.78
C ASN A 228 -7.07 24.73 8.24
N LEU A 229 -6.83 23.72 9.07
CA LEU A 229 -7.13 22.33 8.74
C LEU A 229 -8.64 22.09 8.62
N LEU A 230 -9.07 21.58 7.47
CA LEU A 230 -10.47 21.19 7.24
C LEU A 230 -10.91 20.09 8.21
N GLU A 231 -12.16 20.18 8.68
CA GLU A 231 -12.70 19.27 9.70
C GLU A 231 -12.62 17.79 9.25
N GLU A 232 -12.95 17.51 7.99
CA GLU A 232 -12.88 16.18 7.38
C GLU A 232 -11.47 15.57 7.27
N CYS A 233 -10.43 16.41 7.34
CA CYS A 233 -9.03 16.02 7.28
C CYS A 233 -8.42 15.77 8.67
N GLN A 234 -9.11 16.17 9.75
CA GLN A 234 -8.58 16.10 11.12
C GLN A 234 -8.11 14.70 11.52
N ASP A 235 -8.88 13.67 11.19
CA ASP A 235 -8.54 12.31 11.59
C ASP A 235 -7.30 11.79 10.86
N MET A 236 -7.14 12.11 9.58
CA MET A 236 -5.95 11.71 8.83
C MET A 236 -4.73 12.51 9.28
N ALA A 237 -4.85 13.83 9.41
CA ALA A 237 -3.77 14.70 9.90
C ALA A 237 -3.26 14.26 11.29
N LEU A 238 -4.18 13.91 12.20
CA LEU A 238 -3.82 13.38 13.51
C LEU A 238 -3.06 12.05 13.40
N THR A 239 -3.49 11.14 12.51
CA THR A 239 -2.78 9.88 12.26
C THR A 239 -1.38 10.13 11.71
N MET A 240 -1.24 10.99 10.71
CA MET A 240 0.05 11.33 10.11
C MET A 240 1.01 11.95 11.14
N ARG A 241 0.51 12.83 12.02
CA ARG A 241 1.31 13.38 13.13
C ARG A 241 1.83 12.29 14.07
N ILE A 242 1.02 11.26 14.35
CA ILE A 242 1.42 10.15 15.22
C ILE A 242 2.43 9.26 14.52
N LEU A 243 2.21 8.91 13.25
CA LEU A 243 3.17 8.14 12.47
C LEU A 243 4.52 8.86 12.38
N SER A 244 4.50 10.19 12.18
CA SER A 244 5.71 11.02 12.19
C SER A 244 6.43 10.98 13.55
N ALA A 245 5.71 11.21 14.65
CA ALA A 245 6.29 11.17 16.00
C ALA A 245 6.82 9.77 16.39
N MET A 246 6.19 8.72 15.87
CA MET A 246 6.55 7.32 16.13
C MET A 246 7.58 6.76 15.15
N SER A 247 7.95 7.52 14.11
CA SER A 247 8.83 7.04 13.04
C SER A 247 10.13 6.38 13.54
N PRO A 248 10.84 6.86 14.58
CA PRO A 248 12.05 6.17 15.04
C PRO A 248 11.79 4.76 15.57
N LEU A 249 10.64 4.55 16.23
CA LEU A 249 10.24 3.25 16.76
C LEU A 249 9.65 2.35 15.66
N LEU A 250 8.83 2.92 14.77
CA LEU A 250 8.26 2.20 13.64
C LEU A 250 9.37 1.69 12.72
N ILE A 251 10.39 2.50 12.44
CA ILE A 251 11.56 2.09 11.64
C ILE A 251 12.36 1.00 12.36
N ARG A 252 12.65 1.19 13.65
CA ARG A 252 13.49 0.25 14.43
C ARG A 252 12.84 -1.12 14.62
N TYR A 253 11.53 -1.16 14.83
CA TYR A 253 10.79 -2.39 15.15
C TYR A 253 9.93 -2.89 13.98
N ARG A 254 10.08 -2.31 12.78
CA ARG A 254 9.36 -2.72 11.57
C ARG A 254 9.51 -4.21 11.31
N ASN A 255 8.41 -4.91 11.07
CA ASN A 255 8.38 -6.34 10.77
C ASN A 255 9.03 -7.26 11.83
N THR A 256 9.23 -6.78 13.07
CA THR A 256 9.75 -7.59 14.19
C THR A 256 8.66 -8.30 14.99
N GLY A 257 7.38 -8.07 14.63
CA GLY A 257 6.23 -8.54 15.41
C GLY A 257 6.01 -7.79 16.73
N CYS A 258 6.72 -6.68 16.96
CA CYS A 258 6.61 -5.86 18.17
C CYS A 258 5.75 -4.60 18.01
N VAL A 259 5.26 -4.32 16.80
CA VAL A 259 4.44 -3.14 16.48
C VAL A 259 3.04 -3.62 16.15
N HIS A 260 2.03 -3.02 16.78
CA HIS A 260 0.64 -3.41 16.62
C HIS A 260 -0.28 -2.18 16.58
N ALA A 261 -1.17 -2.15 15.60
CA ALA A 261 -2.25 -1.19 15.57
C ALA A 261 -3.49 -1.73 16.29
N PHE A 262 -4.19 -0.83 16.97
CA PHE A 262 -5.57 -1.00 17.39
C PHE A 262 -6.39 -0.01 16.57
N ALA A 263 -7.34 -0.50 15.79
CA ALA A 263 -8.24 0.34 15.00
C ALA A 263 -9.64 -0.27 15.07
N GLU A 264 -10.59 0.43 15.69
CA GLU A 264 -11.95 -0.04 15.97
C GLU A 264 -12.67 -0.49 14.69
N ASP A 265 -12.93 -1.80 14.61
CA ASP A 265 -13.81 -2.37 13.61
C ASP A 265 -15.28 -2.07 13.90
N GLU A 266 -16.14 -2.23 12.89
CA GLU A 266 -17.58 -2.05 13.09
C GLU A 266 -18.10 -3.04 14.15
N PHE A 267 -18.85 -2.52 15.12
CA PHE A 267 -19.36 -3.27 16.28
C PHE A 267 -18.29 -3.84 17.22
N GLU A 268 -17.01 -3.49 17.04
CA GLU A 268 -15.95 -3.94 17.94
C GLU A 268 -16.06 -3.22 19.30
N THR A 269 -16.27 -3.98 20.36
CA THR A 269 -16.35 -3.46 21.75
C THR A 269 -14.98 -3.46 22.42
N SER A 270 -14.14 -4.43 22.06
CA SER A 270 -12.75 -4.53 22.47
C SER A 270 -11.94 -5.33 21.48
N HIS A 271 -10.68 -4.97 21.35
CA HIS A 271 -9.66 -5.69 20.61
C HIS A 271 -8.74 -6.46 21.56
N TYR A 272 -8.51 -7.73 21.27
CA TYR A 272 -7.66 -8.59 22.06
C TYR A 272 -6.40 -8.96 21.26
N LEU A 273 -5.24 -8.64 21.82
CA LEU A 273 -3.94 -8.93 21.27
C LEU A 273 -3.18 -9.88 22.22
N LYS A 274 -2.76 -11.02 21.67
CA LYS A 274 -2.00 -12.04 22.39
C LYS A 274 -0.52 -11.91 22.05
N LEU A 275 0.29 -11.41 23.00
CA LEU A 275 1.75 -11.33 22.92
C LEU A 275 2.39 -12.51 23.65
N PRO A 276 3.64 -12.90 23.37
CA PRO A 276 4.29 -14.09 23.95
C PRO A 276 4.14 -14.25 25.47
N GLU A 277 4.24 -13.15 26.21
CA GLU A 277 4.12 -13.13 27.68
C GLU A 277 2.93 -12.31 28.20
N TYR A 278 2.14 -11.69 27.31
CA TYR A 278 1.10 -10.75 27.72
C TYR A 278 -0.22 -10.97 27.00
N HIS A 279 -1.29 -10.69 27.73
CA HIS A 279 -2.62 -10.45 27.19
C HIS A 279 -2.86 -8.93 27.19
N VAL A 280 -3.15 -8.37 26.02
CA VAL A 280 -3.51 -6.96 25.88
C VAL A 280 -4.95 -6.86 25.41
N THR A 281 -5.78 -6.17 26.18
CA THR A 281 -7.16 -5.89 25.80
C THR A 281 -7.37 -4.39 25.68
N ALA A 282 -7.62 -3.91 24.47
CA ALA A 282 -8.01 -2.54 24.20
C ALA A 282 -9.53 -2.45 24.10
N LYS A 283 -10.17 -1.69 24.98
CA LYS A 283 -11.61 -1.44 25.00
C LYS A 283 -11.97 -0.14 24.28
N TYR A 284 -13.06 -0.11 23.50
CA TYR A 284 -13.48 1.09 22.78
C TYR A 284 -14.64 1.79 23.49
N LEU A 285 -14.49 3.09 23.77
CA LEU A 285 -15.43 3.86 24.60
C LEU A 285 -16.77 4.11 23.89
N ARG A 286 -16.79 4.05 22.56
CA ARG A 286 -18.00 4.22 21.74
C ARG A 286 -18.99 3.08 21.94
N SER A 287 -18.48 1.87 22.12
CA SER A 287 -19.28 0.64 22.11
C SER A 287 -19.63 0.12 23.50
N VAL A 288 -18.97 0.62 24.55
CA VAL A 288 -19.21 0.15 25.94
C VAL A 288 -19.22 1.33 26.91
N ALA A 289 -20.32 1.49 27.63
CA ALA A 289 -20.37 2.36 28.80
C ALA A 289 -19.44 1.79 29.89
N MET A 290 -18.28 2.42 30.07
CA MET A 290 -17.33 2.04 31.12
C MET A 290 -17.42 3.04 32.26
N TYR A 291 -17.13 2.58 33.48
CA TYR A 291 -16.77 3.48 34.57
C TYR A 291 -15.39 4.06 34.24
N THR A 292 -15.40 5.08 33.39
CA THR A 292 -14.28 6.00 33.30
C THR A 292 -14.24 6.68 34.66
N GLY A 293 -13.17 6.49 35.44
CA GLY A 293 -13.04 7.24 36.69
C GLY A 293 -13.09 8.77 36.43
N TYR A 294 -12.80 9.57 37.44
CA TYR A 294 -12.85 11.04 37.36
C TYR A 294 -11.92 11.69 36.29
N THR A 295 -11.21 10.90 35.47
CA THR A 295 -10.25 11.32 34.45
C THR A 295 -10.81 11.40 33.03
N THR A 296 -12.04 10.92 32.77
CA THR A 296 -12.69 11.13 31.46
C THR A 296 -13.95 11.98 31.61
N GLU A 297 -13.92 13.19 31.07
CA GLU A 297 -15.10 14.04 30.97
C GLU A 297 -16.04 13.52 29.86
N THR A 298 -17.11 12.83 30.26
CA THR A 298 -18.09 12.22 29.34
C THR A 298 -19.45 12.94 29.33
N HIS A 299 -19.66 13.89 30.25
CA HIS A 299 -20.97 14.52 30.46
C HIS A 299 -21.14 15.81 29.63
N SER A 300 -20.06 16.57 29.46
CA SER A 300 -20.02 17.74 28.58
C SER A 300 -20.32 17.37 27.12
N GLU A 301 -20.77 18.36 26.33
CA GLU A 301 -21.01 18.18 24.89
C GLU A 301 -19.74 17.73 24.15
N ALA A 302 -18.59 18.29 24.52
CA ALA A 302 -17.28 17.87 24.00
C ALA A 302 -16.94 16.42 24.37
N GLY A 303 -17.27 16.00 25.59
CA GLY A 303 -17.13 14.61 26.05
C GLY A 303 -17.98 13.64 25.24
N LYS A 304 -19.26 13.98 25.02
CA LYS A 304 -20.18 13.19 24.20
C LYS A 304 -19.71 13.07 22.75
N LYS A 305 -19.19 14.15 22.16
CA LYS A 305 -18.58 14.12 20.81
C LYS A 305 -17.38 13.16 20.74
N LYS A 306 -16.53 13.12 21.77
CA LYS A 306 -15.40 12.17 21.85
C LYS A 306 -15.85 10.70 21.89
N LEU A 307 -17.00 10.40 22.48
CA LEU A 307 -17.57 9.05 22.52
C LEU A 307 -18.08 8.58 21.16
N GLN A 308 -18.31 9.48 20.21
CA GLN A 308 -18.76 9.12 18.86
C GLN A 308 -17.61 8.81 17.89
N VAL A 309 -16.36 9.05 18.30
CA VAL A 309 -15.19 8.81 17.46
C VAL A 309 -14.73 7.36 17.61
N ARG A 310 -14.44 6.71 16.48
CA ARG A 310 -13.85 5.37 16.45
C ARG A 310 -12.47 5.35 17.09
N GLY A 311 -12.26 4.37 17.95
CA GLY A 311 -11.03 4.19 18.70
C GLY A 311 -9.86 3.76 17.83
N ARG A 312 -8.69 4.35 18.06
CA ARG A 312 -7.43 3.87 17.49
C ARG A 312 -6.21 4.16 18.36
N ALA A 313 -5.23 3.26 18.33
CA ALA A 313 -3.98 3.36 19.07
C ALA A 313 -2.84 2.57 18.40
N LEU A 314 -1.61 2.94 18.73
CA LEU A 314 -0.42 2.18 18.37
C LEU A 314 0.24 1.65 19.64
N LEU A 315 0.66 0.38 19.61
CA LEU A 315 1.46 -0.27 20.64
C LEU A 315 2.79 -0.72 20.03
N VAL A 316 3.88 -0.39 20.71
CA VAL A 316 5.22 -0.86 20.36
C VAL A 316 5.87 -1.49 21.59
N GLN A 317 6.20 -2.77 21.51
CA GLN A 317 6.99 -3.46 22.53
C GLN A 317 8.48 -3.21 22.28
N THR A 318 9.14 -2.46 23.18
CA THR A 318 10.56 -2.05 23.02
C THR A 318 11.53 -2.86 23.89
N GLY A 319 10.99 -3.79 24.67
CA GLY A 319 11.72 -4.78 25.47
C GLY A 319 10.74 -5.79 26.04
N PRO A 320 11.21 -6.85 26.75
CA PRO A 320 10.32 -7.91 27.26
C PRO A 320 9.13 -7.35 28.03
N ASN A 321 9.36 -6.37 28.90
CA ASN A 321 8.35 -5.78 29.78
C ASN A 321 8.13 -4.28 29.52
N VAL A 322 8.56 -3.75 28.36
CA VAL A 322 8.53 -2.31 28.07
C VAL A 322 7.66 -2.03 26.85
N PHE A 323 6.64 -1.20 27.04
CA PHE A 323 5.65 -0.87 26.02
C PHE A 323 5.56 0.64 25.83
N GLY A 324 5.71 1.10 24.59
CA GLY A 324 5.28 2.42 24.15
C GLY A 324 3.85 2.34 23.63
N LEU A 325 2.98 3.25 24.07
CA LEU A 325 1.58 3.24 23.70
C LEU A 325 1.09 4.65 23.43
N ILE A 326 0.48 4.85 22.26
CA ILE A 326 -0.11 6.14 21.88
C ILE A 326 -1.60 5.95 21.60
N PRO A 327 -2.49 6.33 22.53
CA PRO A 327 -3.91 6.48 22.24
C PRO A 327 -4.14 7.75 21.40
N ILE A 328 -5.01 7.68 20.40
CA ILE A 328 -5.16 8.78 19.43
C ILE A 328 -6.48 9.53 19.65
N ARG A 329 -7.61 8.84 19.49
CA ARG A 329 -8.99 9.29 19.73
C ARG A 329 -9.84 8.04 19.97
N GLY A 330 -10.90 8.15 20.80
CA GLY A 330 -11.85 7.05 21.07
C GLY A 330 -11.30 5.78 21.76
N CYS A 331 -10.01 5.73 22.11
CA CYS A 331 -9.30 4.55 22.60
C CYS A 331 -9.16 4.53 24.15
N PRO A 332 -8.98 3.36 24.80
CA PRO A 332 -9.29 3.11 26.20
C PRO A 332 -8.36 3.82 27.17
N GLN A 333 -8.95 4.39 28.22
CA GLN A 333 -8.20 4.85 29.40
C GLN A 333 -7.94 3.71 30.41
N ASN A 334 -8.71 2.61 30.37
CA ASN A 334 -8.47 1.41 31.18
C ASN A 334 -7.85 0.31 30.30
N LYS A 335 -6.52 0.18 30.37
CA LYS A 335 -5.77 -0.88 29.70
C LYS A 335 -5.21 -1.79 30.77
N ALA A 336 -5.53 -3.08 30.67
CA ALA A 336 -4.94 -4.09 31.52
C ALA A 336 -3.95 -4.90 30.68
N LEU A 337 -2.67 -4.78 31.02
CA LEU A 337 -1.62 -5.69 30.61
C LEU A 337 -1.58 -6.77 31.68
N PHE A 338 -2.01 -7.98 31.33
CA PHE A 338 -1.92 -9.12 32.25
C PHE A 338 -0.71 -9.97 31.84
N PRO A 339 0.24 -10.25 32.76
CA PRO A 339 1.27 -11.25 32.52
C PRO A 339 0.61 -12.63 32.36
N ARG A 340 1.11 -13.44 31.42
CA ARG A 340 0.67 -14.84 31.28
C ARG A 340 1.06 -15.62 32.54
N GLY A 341 0.07 -16.24 33.19
CA GLY A 341 0.30 -17.13 34.35
C GLY A 341 -0.35 -16.70 35.67
N PHE A 342 -1.28 -15.74 35.65
CA PHE A 342 -2.25 -15.59 36.74
C PHE A 342 -3.54 -16.33 36.35
N ASP A 343 -3.75 -17.49 36.98
CA ASP A 343 -5.11 -18.00 37.25
C ASP A 343 -5.80 -17.11 38.30
#